data_AF-A0A7C3QFK6-F1
#
_entry.id   AF-A0A7C3QFK6-F1
#
_cell.length_a   1.000
_cell.length_b   1.000
_cell.length_c   1.000
_cell.angle_alpha   90.00
_cell.angle_beta   90.00
_cell.angle_gamma   90.00
#
_symmetry.space_group_name_H-M   'P 1'
#
loop_
_entity.id
_entity.type
_entity.pdbx_description
1 polymer ?
#
loop_
_entity_poly.entity_id
_entity_poly.type
_entity_poly.pdbx_seq_one_letter_code
_entity_poly.pdbx_strand_id
1 'polypeptide(L)'
;MTQYVYHRVPTQMQGNVLYPLNTLRQVFPSIYAAQVQKYKGRELILERLIPSLHCLWNDVLHLTPVHPRQLQKALVEAGFDVKGWQWFQIDPAVAEFTPENTTIYLYSPDKRDSGNFDKPLADFVPFSRERLAEVEELPAATRRYYRQMKEEGKRPLLFHLVPHILHRGNINVQNVAIINV
;
A
#
# COMPACT_ATOMS: atom_id res chain seq x y z
N MET A 1 11.23 18.57 -7.92
CA MET A 1 9.99 18.43 -7.10
C MET A 1 10.20 17.24 -6.18
N THR A 2 9.85 17.37 -4.90
CA THR A 2 9.93 16.24 -3.96
C THR A 2 8.74 15.31 -4.20
N GLN A 3 9.05 14.04 -4.47
CA GLN A 3 8.05 12.98 -4.60
C GLN A 3 7.87 12.29 -3.25
N TYR A 4 6.63 11.92 -2.93
CA TYR A 4 6.25 11.35 -1.65
C TYR A 4 5.50 10.03 -1.84
N VAL A 5 5.59 9.19 -0.84
CA VAL A 5 4.76 7.99 -0.70
C VAL A 5 3.90 8.13 0.55
N TYR A 6 2.78 7.42 0.56
CA TYR A 6 1.77 7.62 1.59
C TYR A 6 1.42 6.33 2.31
N HIS A 7 1.30 6.44 3.63
CA HIS A 7 0.75 5.40 4.50
C HIS A 7 -0.41 5.97 5.28
N ARG A 8 -1.53 5.26 5.34
CA ARG A 8 -2.65 5.69 6.19
C ARG A 8 -2.23 5.62 7.66
N VAL A 9 -2.47 6.66 8.45
CA VAL A 9 -2.12 6.66 9.88
C VAL A 9 -2.93 5.56 10.58
N PRO A 10 -2.29 4.60 11.27
CA PRO A 10 -3.00 3.57 12.03
C PRO A 10 -3.81 4.19 13.17
N THR A 11 -5.05 3.74 13.36
CA THR A 11 -5.98 4.30 14.38
C THR A 11 -5.51 4.08 15.82
N GLN A 12 -4.66 3.07 16.05
CA GLN A 12 -4.10 2.72 17.37
C GLN A 12 -2.58 2.56 17.25
N MET A 13 -1.93 3.53 16.63
CA MET A 13 -0.48 3.53 16.50
C MET A 13 0.18 3.57 17.88
N GLN A 14 1.16 2.70 18.11
CA GLN A 14 2.02 2.70 19.30
C GLN A 14 3.44 3.07 18.89
N GLY A 15 4.00 4.09 19.55
CA GLY A 15 5.30 4.64 19.21
C GLY A 15 5.31 5.38 17.87
N ASN A 16 6.52 5.64 17.36
CA ASN A 16 6.75 6.47 16.18
C ASN A 16 7.34 5.67 15.02
N VAL A 17 7.10 4.37 14.96
CA VAL A 17 7.69 3.50 13.93
C VAL A 17 6.60 2.66 13.27
N LEU A 18 6.56 2.69 11.94
CA LEU A 18 5.80 1.74 11.13
C LEU A 18 6.64 0.48 10.96
N TYR A 19 6.02 -0.67 11.25
CA TYR A 19 6.65 -1.98 11.20
C TYR A 19 5.92 -2.89 10.20
N PRO A 20 6.64 -3.70 9.40
CA PRO A 20 6.04 -4.83 8.69
C PRO A 20 5.34 -5.79 9.64
N LEU A 21 4.40 -6.59 9.13
CA LEU A 21 3.59 -7.49 9.97
C LEU A 21 4.45 -8.52 10.72
N ASN A 22 5.47 -9.10 10.08
CA ASN A 22 6.34 -10.06 10.77
C ASN A 22 7.15 -9.41 11.90
N THR A 23 7.58 -8.15 11.73
CA THR A 23 8.21 -7.38 12.81
C THR A 23 7.21 -7.06 13.90
N LEU A 24 5.99 -6.62 13.57
CA LEU A 24 4.90 -6.37 14.53
C LEU A 24 4.61 -7.59 15.40
N ARG A 25 4.65 -8.80 14.84
CA ARG A 25 4.45 -10.04 15.59
C ARG A 25 5.42 -10.18 16.76
N GLN A 26 6.63 -9.64 16.64
CA GLN A 26 7.66 -9.68 17.66
C GLN A 26 7.56 -8.50 18.64
N VAL A 27 7.40 -7.28 18.11
CA VAL A 27 7.45 -6.05 18.94
C VAL A 27 6.12 -5.70 19.62
N PHE A 28 4.99 -5.96 18.96
CA PHE A 28 3.64 -5.68 19.45
C PHE A 28 2.68 -6.82 19.07
N PRO A 29 2.78 -8.01 19.71
CA PRO A 29 2.02 -9.19 19.31
C PRO A 29 0.49 -9.00 19.29
N SER A 30 -0.05 -8.16 20.19
CA SER A 30 -1.47 -7.82 20.24
C SER A 30 -1.92 -6.99 19.02
N ILE A 31 -1.09 -6.02 18.60
CA ILE A 31 -1.34 -5.23 17.39
C ILE A 31 -1.27 -6.13 16.16
N TYR A 32 -0.27 -7.02 16.08
CA TYR A 32 -0.18 -8.01 15.00
C TYR A 32 -1.44 -8.87 14.92
N ALA A 33 -1.89 -9.43 16.05
CA ALA A 33 -3.08 -10.28 16.10
C ALA A 33 -4.34 -9.57 15.59
N ALA A 34 -4.47 -8.26 15.84
CA ALA A 34 -5.55 -7.43 15.29
C ALA A 34 -5.36 -7.14 13.78
N GLN A 35 -4.15 -6.75 13.37
CA GLN A 35 -3.87 -6.36 11.98
C GLN A 35 -3.91 -7.53 11.00
N VAL A 36 -3.55 -8.75 11.44
CA VAL A 36 -3.57 -9.94 10.58
C VAL A 36 -5.00 -10.39 10.25
N GLN A 37 -6.01 -10.01 11.04
CA GLN A 37 -7.41 -10.40 10.79
C GLN A 37 -7.94 -9.94 9.43
N LYS A 38 -7.38 -8.87 8.84
CA LYS A 38 -7.76 -8.41 7.49
C LYS A 38 -7.41 -9.39 6.37
N TYR A 39 -6.56 -10.38 6.67
CA TYR A 39 -6.20 -11.49 5.78
C TYR A 39 -7.00 -12.76 6.03
N LYS A 40 -7.99 -12.76 6.93
CA LYS A 40 -8.86 -13.92 7.14
C LYS A 40 -9.53 -14.34 5.83
N GLY A 41 -9.40 -15.61 5.47
CA GLY A 41 -9.85 -16.17 4.18
C GLY A 41 -8.92 -15.89 2.98
N ARG A 42 -7.76 -15.26 3.22
CA ARG A 42 -6.71 -14.91 2.25
C ARG A 42 -5.31 -15.05 2.89
N GLU A 43 -5.17 -15.99 3.81
CA GLU A 43 -3.97 -16.17 4.63
C GLU A 43 -2.74 -16.46 3.77
N LEU A 44 -2.91 -17.19 2.66
CA LEU A 44 -1.88 -17.50 1.68
C LEU A 44 -1.18 -16.25 1.10
N ILE A 45 -1.85 -15.08 1.10
CA ILE A 45 -1.22 -13.83 0.65
C ILE A 45 -0.02 -13.47 1.52
N LEU A 46 -0.04 -13.81 2.83
CA LEU A 46 1.04 -13.49 3.75
C LEU A 46 2.33 -14.26 3.44
N GLU A 47 2.22 -15.41 2.78
CA GLU A 47 3.33 -16.29 2.41
C GLU A 47 3.81 -16.04 0.98
N ARG A 48 3.21 -15.07 0.27
CA ARG A 48 3.58 -14.73 -1.09
C ARG A 48 4.97 -14.10 -1.12
N LEU A 49 5.81 -14.58 -2.03
CA LEU A 49 7.13 -14.02 -2.29
C LEU A 49 7.00 -12.69 -3.07
N ILE A 50 7.82 -11.71 -2.70
CA ILE A 50 8.14 -10.52 -3.49
C ILE A 50 9.48 -10.80 -4.17
N PRO A 51 9.48 -11.20 -5.46
CA PRO A 51 10.67 -11.74 -6.09
C PRO A 51 11.85 -10.77 -6.12
N SER A 52 11.61 -9.48 -6.35
CA SER A 52 12.64 -8.45 -6.43
C SER A 52 13.33 -8.15 -5.09
N LEU A 53 12.67 -8.44 -3.97
CA LEU A 53 13.20 -8.17 -2.62
C LEU A 53 13.57 -9.45 -1.86
N HIS A 54 13.34 -10.62 -2.47
CA HIS A 54 13.58 -11.94 -1.87
C HIS A 54 13.02 -12.07 -0.44
N CYS A 55 11.80 -11.57 -0.22
CA CYS A 55 11.11 -11.59 1.08
C CYS A 55 9.61 -11.85 0.91
N LEU A 56 8.89 -12.08 2.01
CA LEU A 56 7.46 -12.34 1.97
C LEU A 56 6.65 -11.05 1.95
N TRP A 57 5.39 -11.16 1.54
CA TRP A 57 4.43 -10.06 1.50
C TRP A 57 4.22 -9.37 2.86
N ASN A 58 4.38 -10.12 3.95
CA ASN A 58 4.26 -9.64 5.32
C ASN A 58 5.59 -9.15 5.93
N ASP A 59 6.70 -9.18 5.18
CA ASP A 59 8.00 -8.60 5.53
C ASP A 59 8.17 -7.14 5.05
N VAL A 60 7.18 -6.61 4.33
CA VAL A 60 7.23 -5.24 3.80
C VAL A 60 6.13 -4.35 4.37
N LEU A 61 6.42 -3.06 4.43
CA LEU A 61 5.43 -2.00 4.53
C LEU A 61 4.78 -1.76 3.16
N HIS A 62 3.46 -1.60 3.17
CA HIS A 62 2.66 -1.32 1.98
C HIS A 62 2.32 0.15 1.95
N LEU A 63 2.85 0.86 0.96
CA LEU A 63 2.68 2.29 0.76
C LEU A 63 2.04 2.52 -0.60
N THR A 64 1.38 3.67 -0.77
CA THR A 64 0.88 4.07 -2.10
C THR A 64 1.70 5.25 -2.63
N PRO A 65 2.06 5.25 -3.93
CA PRO A 65 2.61 6.43 -4.59
C PRO A 65 1.52 7.46 -4.92
N VAL A 66 0.24 7.05 -4.90
CA VAL A 66 -0.88 7.89 -5.27
C VAL A 66 -1.24 8.83 -4.13
N HIS A 67 -1.33 10.13 -4.41
CA HIS A 67 -1.71 11.11 -3.41
C HIS A 67 -3.11 10.78 -2.83
N PRO A 68 -3.29 10.75 -1.49
CA PRO A 68 -4.54 10.33 -0.85
C PRO A 68 -5.80 11.06 -1.31
N ARG A 69 -5.67 12.34 -1.67
CA ARG A 69 -6.77 13.15 -2.23
C ARG A 69 -7.30 12.59 -3.56
N GLN A 70 -6.46 11.96 -4.38
CA GLN A 70 -6.92 11.30 -5.62
C GLN A 70 -7.80 10.08 -5.29
N LEU A 71 -7.40 9.27 -4.30
CA LEU A 71 -8.18 8.11 -3.82
C LEU A 71 -9.53 8.56 -3.25
N GLN A 72 -9.51 9.57 -2.37
CA GLN A 72 -10.72 10.15 -1.79
C GLN A 72 -11.67 10.66 -2.88
N LYS A 73 -11.16 11.51 -3.78
CA LYS A 73 -11.96 12.07 -4.89
C LYS A 73 -12.61 10.97 -5.72
N ALA A 74 -11.87 9.93 -6.08
CA ALA A 74 -12.40 8.81 -6.86
C ALA A 74 -13.50 8.03 -6.12
N LEU A 75 -13.38 7.87 -4.80
CA LEU A 75 -14.42 7.21 -3.98
C LEU A 75 -15.68 8.08 -3.84
N VAL A 76 -15.53 9.38 -3.62
CA VAL A 76 -16.66 10.33 -3.58
C VAL A 76 -17.37 10.37 -4.93
N GLU A 77 -16.62 10.45 -6.03
CA GLU A 77 -17.17 10.40 -7.40
C GLU A 77 -17.91 9.08 -7.69
N ALA A 78 -17.48 7.98 -7.07
CA ALA A 78 -18.18 6.69 -7.13
C ALA A 78 -19.38 6.60 -6.16
N GLY A 79 -19.67 7.64 -5.37
CA GLY A 79 -20.81 7.67 -4.45
C GLY A 79 -20.56 7.10 -3.06
N PHE A 80 -19.30 6.96 -2.62
CA PHE A 80 -18.98 6.60 -1.24
C PHE A 80 -18.80 7.85 -0.37
N ASP A 81 -19.24 7.77 0.89
CA ASP A 81 -18.93 8.79 1.90
C ASP A 81 -17.58 8.47 2.55
N VAL A 82 -16.59 9.35 2.36
CA VAL A 82 -15.22 9.18 2.87
C VAL A 82 -14.74 10.48 3.52
N LYS A 83 -14.48 10.43 4.83
CA LYS A 83 -14.07 11.59 5.62
C LYS A 83 -13.04 11.21 6.69
N GLY A 84 -12.20 12.18 7.04
CA GLY A 84 -11.34 12.12 8.22
C GLY A 84 -10.18 11.14 8.07
N TRP A 85 -9.58 11.04 6.89
CA TRP A 85 -8.41 10.19 6.71
C TRP A 85 -7.12 10.98 6.92
N GLN A 86 -6.29 10.44 7.80
CA GLN A 86 -4.95 10.93 8.07
C GLN A 86 -3.93 10.04 7.36
N TRP A 87 -2.93 10.67 6.76
CA TRP A 87 -1.88 9.98 6.02
C TRP A 87 -0.53 10.55 6.37
N PHE A 88 0.44 9.67 6.62
CA PHE A 88 1.85 10.03 6.61
C PHE A 88 2.26 10.36 5.18
N GLN A 89 2.89 11.52 4.99
CA GLN A 89 3.53 11.93 3.74
C GLN A 89 5.04 11.73 3.89
N ILE A 90 5.53 10.60 3.38
CA ILE A 90 6.89 10.11 3.62
C ILE A 90 7.76 10.48 2.42
N ASP A 91 8.88 11.17 2.67
CA ASP A 91 9.92 11.37 1.66
C ASP A 91 10.78 10.10 1.56
N PRO A 92 10.83 9.42 0.41
CA PRO A 92 11.65 8.23 0.22
C PRO A 92 13.14 8.41 0.56
N ALA A 93 13.71 9.62 0.41
CA ALA A 93 15.11 9.85 0.79
C ALA A 93 15.30 9.84 2.31
N VAL A 94 14.38 10.46 3.06
CA VAL A 94 14.43 10.49 4.53
C VAL A 94 14.17 9.09 5.10
N ALA A 95 13.34 8.30 4.43
CA ALA A 95 13.07 6.92 4.79
C ALA A 95 14.09 5.90 4.23
N GLU A 96 15.19 6.37 3.63
CA GLU A 96 16.30 5.54 3.13
C GLU A 96 15.87 4.46 2.13
N PHE A 97 14.98 4.81 1.21
CA PHE A 97 14.52 3.90 0.17
C PHE A 97 15.63 3.70 -0.88
N THR A 98 15.93 2.44 -1.14
CA THR A 98 16.92 1.99 -2.11
C THR A 98 16.32 0.89 -2.99
N PRO A 99 16.86 0.65 -4.20
CA PRO A 99 16.46 -0.49 -5.03
C PRO A 99 16.58 -1.86 -4.31
N GLU A 100 17.47 -1.98 -3.34
CA GLU A 100 17.74 -3.21 -2.59
C GLU A 100 16.70 -3.50 -1.50
N ASN A 101 16.07 -2.46 -0.94
CA ASN A 101 15.08 -2.58 0.12
C ASN A 101 13.66 -2.18 -0.33
N THR A 102 13.48 -1.64 -1.52
CA THR A 102 12.20 -1.11 -1.99
C THR A 102 11.93 -1.47 -3.44
N THR A 103 10.70 -1.91 -3.73
CA THR A 103 10.23 -2.18 -5.08
C THR A 103 8.89 -1.49 -5.33
N ILE A 104 8.65 -1.12 -6.59
CA ILE A 104 7.35 -0.65 -7.04
C ILE A 104 6.60 -1.85 -7.60
N TYR A 105 5.47 -2.16 -6.97
CA TYR A 105 4.53 -3.16 -7.44
C TYR A 105 3.48 -2.47 -8.31
N LEU A 106 3.54 -2.68 -9.63
CA LEU A 106 2.73 -1.95 -10.61
C LEU A 106 1.25 -2.32 -10.55
N TYR A 107 0.92 -3.49 -9.99
CA TYR A 107 -0.44 -4.03 -9.97
C TYR A 107 -1.02 -4.08 -11.39
N SER A 108 -0.27 -4.65 -12.32
CA SER A 108 -0.76 -4.82 -13.69
C SER A 108 -1.99 -5.72 -13.67
N PRO A 109 -3.09 -5.33 -14.35
CA PRO A 109 -4.26 -6.18 -14.49
C PRO A 109 -3.84 -7.40 -15.30
N ASP A 110 -3.71 -8.53 -14.60
CA ASP A 110 -3.36 -9.79 -15.24
C ASP A 110 -4.60 -10.33 -15.96
N LYS A 111 -4.43 -10.95 -17.13
CA LYS A 111 -5.53 -11.63 -17.83
C LYS A 111 -5.93 -12.95 -17.16
N ARG A 112 -5.33 -13.28 -16.02
CA ARG A 112 -5.52 -14.54 -15.28
C ARG A 112 -6.27 -14.29 -13.97
N ASP A 113 -7.58 -14.20 -14.12
CA ASP A 113 -8.56 -14.10 -13.03
C ASP A 113 -8.86 -15.49 -12.44
N SER A 114 -7.82 -16.25 -12.06
CA SER A 114 -7.98 -17.68 -11.71
C SER A 114 -7.47 -18.05 -10.31
N GLY A 115 -7.45 -17.11 -9.36
CA GLY A 115 -7.02 -17.39 -7.98
C GLY A 115 -5.52 -17.63 -7.83
N ASN A 116 -4.71 -17.35 -8.86
CA ASN A 116 -3.27 -17.31 -8.74
C ASN A 116 -2.84 -15.93 -8.20
N PHE A 117 -2.33 -15.90 -6.98
CA PHE A 117 -1.85 -14.67 -6.35
C PHE A 117 -0.44 -14.29 -6.79
N ASP A 118 0.28 -15.19 -7.48
CA ASP A 118 1.62 -14.91 -7.97
C ASP A 118 1.56 -13.97 -9.17
N LYS A 119 2.30 -12.86 -9.07
CA LYS A 119 2.45 -11.90 -10.16
C LYS A 119 3.77 -12.13 -10.85
N PRO A 120 3.85 -11.88 -12.17
CA PRO A 120 5.10 -11.97 -12.89
C PRO A 120 6.14 -11.04 -12.27
N LEU A 121 7.41 -11.43 -12.34
CA LEU A 121 8.54 -10.60 -11.90
C LEU A 121 8.50 -9.20 -12.52
N ALA A 122 8.04 -9.07 -13.77
CA ALA A 122 7.90 -7.79 -14.46
C ALA A 122 6.91 -6.81 -13.79
N ASP A 123 6.03 -7.29 -12.90
CA ASP A 123 5.12 -6.43 -12.13
C ASP A 123 5.82 -5.78 -10.92
N PHE A 124 7.06 -6.17 -10.65
CA PHE A 124 7.91 -5.64 -9.59
C PHE A 124 9.13 -4.97 -10.21
N VAL A 125 9.15 -3.64 -10.19
CA VAL A 125 10.27 -2.87 -10.73
C VAL A 125 11.13 -2.33 -9.57
N PRO A 126 12.46 -2.23 -9.75
CA PRO A 126 13.33 -1.59 -8.76
C PRO A 126 12.86 -0.17 -8.46
N PHE A 127 12.96 0.24 -7.19
CA PHE A 127 12.61 1.60 -6.81
C PHE A 127 13.57 2.62 -7.41
N SER A 128 13.03 3.67 -8.01
CA SER A 128 13.74 4.91 -8.31
C SER A 128 12.75 6.07 -8.28
N ARG A 129 13.25 7.31 -8.17
CA ARG A 129 12.38 8.50 -8.20
C ARG A 129 11.77 8.72 -9.58
N GLU A 130 12.47 8.34 -10.64
CA GLU A 130 11.95 8.42 -12.00
C GLU A 130 10.76 7.47 -12.17
N ARG A 131 10.90 6.23 -11.69
CA ARG A 131 9.84 5.21 -11.77
C ARG A 131 8.69 5.50 -10.82
N LEU A 132 8.95 6.12 -9.67
CA LEU A 132 7.92 6.58 -8.75
C LEU A 132 7.00 7.62 -9.42
N ALA A 133 7.57 8.62 -10.09
CA ALA A 133 6.81 9.65 -10.81
C ALA A 133 5.86 9.07 -11.90
N GLU A 134 6.23 7.93 -12.50
CA GLU A 134 5.39 7.26 -13.50
C GLU A 134 4.09 6.66 -12.91
N VAL A 135 4.02 6.47 -11.59
CA VAL A 135 2.92 5.74 -10.92
C VAL A 135 2.18 6.55 -9.83
N GLU A 136 2.38 7.87 -9.75
CA GLU A 136 1.71 8.74 -8.76
C GLU A 136 0.23 9.03 -9.09
N GLU A 137 -0.19 8.75 -10.32
CA GLU A 137 -1.56 8.98 -10.79
C GLU A 137 -2.45 7.76 -10.57
N LEU A 138 -3.64 8.00 -10.04
CA LEU A 138 -4.62 6.93 -9.77
C LEU A 138 -5.08 6.28 -11.09
N PRO A 139 -4.87 4.96 -11.28
CA PRO A 139 -5.25 4.31 -12.52
C PRO A 139 -6.75 4.39 -12.81
N ALA A 140 -7.12 4.58 -14.08
CA ALA A 140 -8.51 4.57 -14.53
C ALA A 140 -9.22 3.25 -14.18
N ALA A 141 -8.50 2.13 -14.13
CA ALA A 141 -9.01 0.84 -13.70
C ALA A 141 -9.51 0.85 -12.25
N THR A 142 -8.80 1.52 -11.34
CA THR A 142 -9.24 1.69 -9.94
C THR A 142 -10.53 2.50 -9.86
N ARG A 143 -10.64 3.59 -10.64
CA ARG A 143 -11.88 4.40 -10.68
C ARG A 143 -13.08 3.59 -11.17
N ARG A 144 -12.90 2.75 -12.20
CA ARG A 144 -13.95 1.83 -12.68
C ARG A 144 -14.33 0.82 -11.60
N TYR A 145 -13.35 0.22 -10.93
CA TYR A 145 -13.58 -0.71 -9.83
C TYR A 145 -14.42 -0.10 -8.71
N TYR A 146 -14.14 1.15 -8.30
CA TYR A 146 -14.95 1.81 -7.27
C TYR A 146 -16.40 2.00 -7.70
N ARG A 147 -16.67 2.45 -8.93
CA ARG A 147 -18.04 2.58 -9.44
C ARG A 147 -18.76 1.24 -9.46
N GLN A 148 -18.10 0.19 -9.96
CA GLN A 148 -18.65 -1.16 -9.97
C GLN A 148 -19.00 -1.64 -8.55
N MET A 149 -18.11 -1.45 -7.57
CA MET A 149 -18.40 -1.82 -6.18
C MET A 149 -19.59 -1.06 -5.61
N LYS A 150 -19.77 0.22 -5.97
CA LYS A 150 -20.95 0.99 -5.56
C LYS A 150 -22.22 0.42 -6.18
N GLU A 151 -22.21 0.18 -7.48
CA GLU A 151 -23.35 -0.37 -8.24
C GLU A 151 -23.79 -1.73 -7.68
N GLU A 152 -22.82 -2.56 -7.27
CA GLU A 152 -23.07 -3.86 -6.63
C GLU A 152 -23.43 -3.76 -5.14
N GLY A 153 -23.49 -2.56 -4.55
CA GLY A 153 -23.77 -2.38 -3.13
C GLY A 153 -22.68 -2.87 -2.18
N LYS A 154 -21.45 -3.03 -2.67
CA LYS A 154 -20.29 -3.57 -1.93
C LYS A 154 -19.36 -2.46 -1.43
N ARG A 155 -18.60 -2.77 -0.37
CA ARG A 155 -17.49 -1.92 0.08
C ARG A 155 -16.24 -2.22 -0.75
N PRO A 156 -15.58 -1.21 -1.34
CA PRO A 156 -14.40 -1.43 -2.15
C PRO A 156 -13.17 -1.69 -1.30
N LEU A 157 -12.23 -2.46 -1.85
CA LEU A 157 -10.86 -2.53 -1.35
C LEU A 157 -10.11 -1.26 -1.79
N LEU A 158 -9.65 -0.46 -0.82
CA LEU A 158 -9.07 0.88 -1.06
C LEU A 158 -7.85 0.90 -1.98
N PHE A 159 -7.09 -0.19 -2.10
CA PHE A 159 -5.88 -0.21 -2.91
C PHE A 159 -5.93 -1.23 -4.04
N HIS A 160 -7.11 -1.77 -4.36
CA HIS A 160 -7.24 -2.69 -5.48
C HIS A 160 -6.98 -1.96 -6.81
N LEU A 161 -6.06 -2.52 -7.63
CA LEU A 161 -5.60 -1.93 -8.91
C LEU A 161 -4.82 -0.61 -8.77
N VAL A 162 -4.34 -0.31 -7.57
CA VAL A 162 -3.44 0.81 -7.30
C VAL A 162 -2.00 0.29 -7.25
N PRO A 163 -1.02 0.94 -7.88
CA PRO A 163 0.39 0.62 -7.68
C PRO A 163 0.78 0.77 -6.20
N HIS A 164 1.71 -0.05 -5.73
CA HIS A 164 2.21 0.01 -4.36
C HIS A 164 3.71 0.21 -4.33
N ILE A 165 4.19 0.90 -3.31
CA ILE A 165 5.60 0.91 -2.94
C ILE A 165 5.74 -0.09 -1.78
N LEU A 166 6.51 -1.14 -2.03
CA LEU A 166 6.75 -2.21 -1.07
C LEU A 166 8.15 -2.01 -0.50
N HIS A 167 8.23 -1.69 0.79
CA HIS A 167 9.49 -1.39 1.46
C HIS A 167 9.80 -2.44 2.54
N ARG A 168 10.91 -3.16 2.39
CA ARG A 168 11.43 -4.14 3.35
C ARG A 168 12.24 -3.42 4.42
N GLY A 169 11.55 -2.94 5.45
CA GLY A 169 12.16 -2.21 6.55
C GLY A 169 11.12 -1.54 7.43
N ASN A 170 11.60 -0.86 8.47
CA ASN A 170 10.78 -0.06 9.37
C ASN A 170 10.93 1.41 8.99
N ILE A 171 9.88 2.22 9.17
CA ILE A 171 9.93 3.65 8.89
C ILE A 171 9.66 4.42 10.18
N ASN A 172 10.63 5.25 10.60
CA ASN A 172 10.42 6.19 11.69
C ASN A 172 9.58 7.38 11.18
N VAL A 173 8.43 7.61 11.81
CA VAL A 173 7.46 8.64 11.44
C VAL A 173 7.38 9.79 12.44
N GLN A 174 8.30 9.89 13.41
CA GLN A 174 8.29 10.93 14.45
C GLN A 174 8.21 12.35 13.89
N ASN A 175 8.92 12.62 12.78
CA ASN A 175 8.97 13.93 12.15
C ASN A 175 8.38 13.92 10.73
N VAL A 176 7.55 12.91 10.42
CA VAL A 176 6.89 12.80 9.12
C VAL A 176 5.59 13.61 9.13
N ALA A 177 5.37 14.40 8.08
CA ALA A 177 4.17 15.21 7.98
C ALA A 177 2.91 14.34 7.91
N ILE A 178 1.84 14.79 8.56
CA ILE A 178 0.51 14.19 8.46
C ILE A 178 -0.38 15.11 7.64
N ILE A 179 -0.97 14.57 6.57
CA ILE A 179 -1.96 15.26 5.76
C ILE A 179 -3.36 14.72 6.04
N ASN A 180 -4.34 15.61 6.02
CA ASN A 180 -5.75 15.27 6.13
C ASN A 180 -6.40 15.37 4.75
N VAL A 181 -7.15 14.34 4.37
CA VAL A 181 -7.99 14.34 3.16
C VAL A 181 -9.43 14.08 3.55
#